data_AF-A0A419GSW4-F1
#
_entry.id   AF-A0A419GSW4-F1
#
_cell.length_a   1.000
_cell.length_b   1.000
_cell.length_c   1.000
_cell.angle_alpha   90.00
_cell.angle_beta   90.00
_cell.angle_gamma   90.00
#
_symmetry.space_group_name_H-M   'P 1'
#
loop_
_entity.id
_entity.type
_entity.pdbx_description
1 polymer ?
#
loop_
_entity_poly.entity_id
_entity_poly.type
_entity_poly.pdbx_seq_one_letter_code
_entity_poly.pdbx_strand_id
1 'polypeptide(L)'
;MRPPKPGPETDHADHDKVILLNENLPGGLSDEQLLIAYSSRVVLTDREKSIVERLLRQDLDWDEVLTLSRRHLVTPLMYNALSASSLLEYVPQGIREKMHRNTTGNLARNMQKRAELLRVLSALEDKGVKTVVLKGNALVHTIYGDESLRVFGDIDLLVPRGRLEAAKTVMAEMGYSTIAGVYPVPDDQNEELGCEWTYVGPAGIIVEIHWDLLDRKSSFAIAPQELIDRSEAFDLDGREAYSLSTEDLLIHLCIHQFKHHWEQLRDLCDVNEIIRQGEVDWDVLLSRSALTGADRCVYYTLRLAGEFLETPVPDNVFRTFESRVRPGVVSRSVFDLVKRSVLAHEAPHGFWPVILVEGSGKKLSVIYETLLLQSRSAAAPEAGESGPPQRRSPMKVITESVRSVVGYRHLVYQLVSSLLRNLASSRNKRT
;
A
#
# COMPACT_ATOMS: atom_id res chain seq x y z
N MET A 1 -50.70 -12.70 -26.95
CA MET A 1 -50.02 -12.10 -25.79
C MET A 1 -48.64 -11.64 -26.25
N ARG A 2 -48.34 -10.33 -26.17
CA ARG A 2 -47.00 -9.80 -26.43
C ARG A 2 -46.16 -9.93 -25.14
N PRO A 3 -44.84 -10.18 -25.22
CA PRO A 3 -43.98 -10.15 -24.04
C PRO A 3 -43.87 -8.72 -23.50
N PRO A 4 -43.60 -8.54 -22.19
CA PRO A 4 -43.49 -7.21 -21.61
C PRO A 4 -42.20 -6.53 -22.10
N LYS A 5 -42.25 -5.22 -22.30
CA LYS A 5 -41.07 -4.38 -22.55
C LYS A 5 -40.19 -4.36 -21.28
N PRO A 6 -38.85 -4.45 -21.41
CA PRO A 6 -37.97 -4.15 -20.29
C PRO A 6 -38.07 -2.66 -19.97
N GLY A 7 -38.26 -2.32 -18.69
CA GLY A 7 -38.28 -0.94 -18.21
C GLY A 7 -36.86 -0.35 -18.20
N PRO A 8 -36.68 0.94 -18.50
CA PRO A 8 -35.41 1.63 -18.33
C PRO A 8 -35.42 2.35 -16.98
N GLU A 9 -34.55 2.00 -16.02
CA GLU A 9 -34.12 2.95 -14.95
C GLU A 9 -33.08 2.45 -13.94
N THR A 10 -32.38 1.33 -14.13
CA THR A 10 -31.30 0.90 -13.20
C THR A 10 -29.88 1.01 -13.76
N ASP A 11 -29.70 1.34 -15.05
CA ASP A 11 -28.38 1.34 -15.70
C ASP A 11 -27.66 2.70 -15.62
N HIS A 12 -28.38 3.80 -15.36
CA HIS A 12 -27.81 5.16 -15.37
C HIS A 12 -27.15 5.57 -14.04
N ALA A 13 -27.66 5.10 -12.89
CA ALA A 13 -27.11 5.47 -11.58
C ALA A 13 -25.72 4.86 -11.31
N ASP A 14 -25.42 3.70 -11.90
CA ASP A 14 -24.08 3.10 -11.85
C ASP A 14 -23.13 3.71 -12.89
N HIS A 15 -23.66 4.26 -13.99
CA HIS A 15 -22.89 4.94 -15.02
C HIS A 15 -22.23 6.23 -14.48
N ASP A 16 -22.93 6.97 -13.63
CA ASP A 16 -22.42 8.22 -13.06
C ASP A 16 -21.29 7.99 -12.05
N LYS A 17 -21.29 6.89 -11.30
CA LYS A 17 -20.21 6.60 -10.31
C LYS A 17 -18.90 6.13 -10.94
N VAL A 18 -18.96 5.31 -12.00
CA VAL A 18 -17.75 4.85 -12.71
C VAL A 18 -17.11 5.99 -13.49
N ILE A 19 -17.92 6.91 -14.05
CA ILE A 19 -17.44 8.17 -14.63
C ILE A 19 -16.85 9.08 -13.53
N LEU A 20 -17.50 9.22 -12.38
CA LEU A 20 -17.00 10.05 -11.26
C LEU A 20 -15.68 9.53 -10.66
N LEU A 21 -15.43 8.23 -10.66
CA LEU A 21 -14.13 7.67 -10.24
C LEU A 21 -13.00 8.01 -11.21
N ASN A 22 -13.29 8.02 -12.52
CA ASN A 22 -12.34 8.44 -13.54
C ASN A 22 -12.11 9.97 -13.53
N GLU A 23 -13.12 10.76 -13.18
CA GLU A 23 -13.04 12.22 -13.09
C GLU A 23 -12.33 12.76 -11.82
N ASN A 24 -12.29 11.97 -10.73
CA ASN A 24 -11.66 12.36 -9.47
C ASN A 24 -10.15 12.12 -9.41
N LEU A 25 -9.59 11.32 -10.34
CA LEU A 25 -8.15 11.15 -10.51
C LEU A 25 -7.66 12.14 -11.58
N PRO A 26 -6.78 13.11 -11.26
CA PRO A 26 -6.33 14.06 -12.26
C PRO A 26 -5.48 13.34 -13.33
N GLY A 27 -6.09 13.04 -14.47
CA GLY A 27 -5.51 12.28 -15.59
C GLY A 27 -6.30 11.03 -15.99
N GLY A 28 -7.23 10.54 -15.16
CA GLY A 28 -7.98 9.31 -15.37
C GLY A 28 -7.14 8.03 -15.29
N LEU A 29 -7.80 6.88 -15.13
CA LEU A 29 -7.20 5.55 -15.32
C LEU A 29 -7.57 5.02 -16.70
N SER A 30 -6.68 4.28 -17.33
CA SER A 30 -6.99 3.55 -18.57
C SER A 30 -7.99 2.42 -18.31
N ASP A 31 -8.62 1.91 -19.36
CA ASP A 31 -9.55 0.78 -19.24
C ASP A 31 -8.84 -0.48 -18.72
N GLU A 32 -7.55 -0.68 -19.06
CA GLU A 32 -6.70 -1.75 -18.53
C GLU A 32 -6.47 -1.60 -17.02
N GLN A 33 -6.15 -0.39 -16.57
CA GLN A 33 -5.94 -0.10 -15.14
C GLN A 33 -7.24 -0.25 -14.34
N LEU A 34 -8.37 0.19 -14.89
CA LEU A 34 -9.69 -0.02 -14.30
C LEU A 34 -10.03 -1.51 -14.24
N LEU A 35 -9.78 -2.27 -15.30
CA LEU A 35 -10.00 -3.71 -15.31
C LEU A 35 -9.19 -4.38 -14.19
N ILE A 36 -7.91 -4.03 -14.05
CA ILE A 36 -7.05 -4.56 -12.98
C ILE A 36 -7.62 -4.21 -11.61
N ALA A 37 -7.95 -2.95 -11.35
CA ALA A 37 -8.45 -2.50 -10.05
C ALA A 37 -9.79 -3.16 -9.65
N TYR A 38 -10.72 -3.27 -10.59
CA TYR A 38 -12.03 -3.89 -10.32
C TYR A 38 -11.97 -5.40 -10.22
N SER A 39 -11.04 -6.07 -10.92
CA SER A 39 -10.91 -7.54 -10.86
C SER A 39 -9.88 -8.06 -9.83
N SER A 40 -9.14 -7.18 -9.13
CA SER A 40 -8.16 -7.59 -8.10
C SER A 40 -8.78 -7.72 -6.70
N ARG A 41 -9.79 -8.58 -6.56
CA ARG A 41 -10.48 -8.87 -5.29
C ARG A 41 -10.95 -10.32 -5.24
N VAL A 42 -11.18 -10.90 -4.06
CA VAL A 42 -11.52 -12.33 -3.95
C VAL A 42 -12.88 -12.64 -4.58
N VAL A 43 -13.89 -11.82 -4.31
CA VAL A 43 -15.25 -11.95 -4.85
C VAL A 43 -15.74 -10.60 -5.39
N LEU A 44 -16.30 -10.62 -6.60
CA LEU A 44 -17.00 -9.48 -7.18
C LEU A 44 -18.45 -9.44 -6.68
N THR A 45 -18.90 -8.27 -6.26
CA THR A 45 -20.33 -7.95 -6.15
C THR A 45 -20.96 -7.88 -7.54
N ASP A 46 -22.29 -7.93 -7.61
CA ASP A 46 -23.01 -7.81 -8.90
C ASP A 46 -22.66 -6.51 -9.63
N ARG A 47 -22.53 -5.39 -8.91
CA ARG A 47 -22.10 -4.10 -9.46
C ARG A 47 -20.69 -4.17 -10.03
N GLU A 48 -19.73 -4.69 -9.26
CA GLU A 48 -18.34 -4.83 -9.72
C GLU A 48 -18.26 -5.77 -10.93
N LYS A 49 -19.02 -6.87 -10.93
CA LYS A 49 -19.12 -7.80 -12.06
C LYS A 49 -19.62 -7.11 -13.33
N SER A 50 -20.70 -6.31 -13.26
CA SER A 50 -21.22 -5.56 -14.41
C SER A 50 -20.24 -4.53 -14.95
N ILE A 51 -19.43 -3.91 -14.07
CA ILE A 51 -18.36 -2.99 -14.48
C ILE A 51 -17.25 -3.75 -15.21
N VAL A 52 -16.77 -4.85 -14.63
CA VAL A 52 -15.72 -5.69 -15.23
C VAL A 52 -16.17 -6.25 -16.58
N GLU A 53 -17.40 -6.76 -16.71
CA GLU A 53 -17.93 -7.25 -17.98
C GLU A 53 -17.93 -6.16 -19.07
N ARG A 54 -18.27 -4.92 -18.72
CA ARG A 54 -18.28 -3.79 -19.65
C ARG A 54 -16.87 -3.42 -20.12
N LEU A 55 -15.90 -3.43 -19.20
CA LEU A 55 -14.49 -3.18 -19.51
C LEU A 55 -13.93 -4.28 -20.43
N LEU A 56 -14.27 -5.54 -20.17
CA LEU A 56 -13.85 -6.68 -20.99
C LEU A 56 -14.40 -6.65 -22.43
N ARG A 57 -15.43 -5.84 -22.71
CA ARG A 57 -15.98 -5.63 -24.05
C ARG A 57 -15.29 -4.51 -24.83
N GLN A 58 -14.39 -3.76 -24.20
CA GLN A 58 -13.57 -2.74 -24.86
C GLN A 58 -12.41 -3.38 -25.63
N ASP A 59 -11.76 -2.59 -26.48
CA ASP A 59 -10.51 -2.98 -27.14
C ASP A 59 -9.33 -2.73 -26.18
N LEU A 60 -8.96 -3.76 -25.43
CA LEU A 60 -7.92 -3.71 -24.39
C LEU A 60 -6.57 -4.15 -24.93
N ASP A 61 -5.49 -3.46 -24.53
CA ASP A 61 -4.13 -4.00 -24.67
C ASP A 61 -3.90 -5.10 -23.63
N TRP A 62 -4.13 -6.34 -24.04
CA TRP A 62 -3.98 -7.50 -23.15
C TRP A 62 -2.53 -7.79 -22.73
N ASP A 63 -1.53 -7.36 -23.50
CA ASP A 63 -0.13 -7.51 -23.09
C ASP A 63 0.21 -6.46 -22.02
N GLU A 64 -0.35 -5.25 -22.09
CA GLU A 64 -0.30 -4.27 -21.00
C GLU A 64 -1.01 -4.77 -19.75
N VAL A 65 -2.25 -5.27 -19.86
CA VAL A 65 -3.01 -5.85 -18.72
C VAL A 65 -2.18 -6.90 -18.00
N LEU A 66 -1.60 -7.86 -18.73
CA LEU A 66 -0.77 -8.91 -18.14
C LEU A 66 0.53 -8.38 -17.55
N THR A 67 1.13 -7.35 -18.15
CA THR A 67 2.38 -6.75 -17.66
C THR A 67 2.13 -6.05 -16.33
N LEU A 68 1.09 -5.22 -16.26
CA LEU A 68 0.69 -4.50 -15.06
C LEU A 68 0.21 -5.45 -13.97
N SER A 69 -0.65 -6.44 -14.29
CA SER A 69 -1.16 -7.39 -13.31
C SER A 69 -0.06 -8.25 -12.69
N ARG A 70 1.01 -8.54 -13.43
CA ARG A 70 2.19 -9.26 -12.92
C ARG A 70 3.07 -8.36 -12.07
N ARG A 71 3.33 -7.13 -12.53
CA ARG A 71 4.09 -6.12 -11.78
C ARG A 71 3.46 -5.86 -10.42
N HIS A 72 2.14 -5.68 -10.39
CA HIS A 72 1.42 -5.41 -9.15
C HIS A 72 1.03 -6.67 -8.38
N LEU A 73 1.44 -7.85 -8.86
CA LEU A 73 1.27 -9.14 -8.18
C LEU A 73 -0.19 -9.55 -7.92
N VAL A 74 -1.11 -9.12 -8.79
CA VAL A 74 -2.56 -9.35 -8.68
C VAL A 74 -3.12 -10.29 -9.75
N THR A 75 -2.26 -10.85 -10.62
CA THR A 75 -2.70 -11.78 -11.68
C THR A 75 -3.55 -12.95 -11.16
N PRO A 76 -3.20 -13.62 -10.03
CA PRO A 76 -4.03 -14.69 -9.49
C PRO A 76 -5.41 -14.20 -9.01
N LEU A 77 -5.48 -13.02 -8.38
CA LEU A 77 -6.74 -12.43 -7.96
C LEU A 77 -7.65 -12.13 -9.14
N MET A 78 -7.10 -11.50 -10.19
CA MET A 78 -7.85 -11.23 -11.42
C MET A 78 -8.36 -12.51 -12.05
N TYR A 79 -7.51 -13.53 -12.17
CA TYR A 79 -7.90 -14.82 -12.74
C TYR A 79 -9.03 -15.47 -11.95
N ASN A 80 -8.93 -15.48 -10.62
CA ASN A 80 -9.97 -16.00 -9.73
C ASN A 80 -11.29 -15.23 -9.86
N ALA A 81 -11.26 -13.91 -9.77
CA ALA A 81 -12.45 -13.05 -9.86
C ALA A 81 -13.19 -13.25 -11.19
N LEU A 82 -12.45 -13.29 -12.30
CA LEU A 82 -12.99 -13.53 -13.64
C LEU A 82 -13.56 -14.94 -13.79
N SER A 83 -12.89 -15.95 -13.20
CA SER A 83 -13.34 -17.34 -13.23
C SER A 83 -14.63 -17.52 -12.44
N ALA A 84 -14.63 -17.12 -11.15
CA ALA A 84 -15.76 -17.22 -10.25
C ALA A 84 -16.99 -16.46 -10.77
N SER A 85 -16.78 -15.37 -11.51
CA SER A 85 -17.85 -14.54 -12.07
C SER A 85 -18.33 -15.00 -13.45
N SER A 86 -17.79 -16.10 -14.00
CA SER A 86 -18.09 -16.57 -15.37
C SER A 86 -17.76 -15.54 -16.47
N LEU A 87 -16.71 -14.74 -16.28
CA LEU A 87 -16.27 -13.70 -17.21
C LEU A 87 -15.02 -14.07 -18.02
N LEU A 88 -14.43 -15.24 -17.79
CA LEU A 88 -13.26 -15.68 -18.54
C LEU A 88 -13.50 -15.78 -20.05
N GLU A 89 -14.73 -16.02 -20.51
CA GLU A 89 -15.01 -16.14 -21.95
C GLU A 89 -14.68 -14.88 -22.77
N TYR A 90 -14.69 -13.70 -22.14
CA TYR A 90 -14.31 -12.44 -22.76
C TYR A 90 -12.79 -12.25 -22.88
N VAL A 91 -12.00 -13.07 -22.19
CA VAL A 91 -10.54 -12.97 -22.19
C VAL A 91 -9.96 -13.84 -23.33
N PRO A 92 -9.09 -13.31 -24.20
CA PRO A 92 -8.46 -14.09 -25.27
C PRO A 92 -7.81 -15.37 -24.74
N GLN A 93 -7.95 -16.47 -25.47
CA GLN A 93 -7.49 -17.79 -25.00
C GLN A 93 -6.02 -17.79 -24.55
N GLY A 94 -5.11 -17.23 -25.36
CA GLY A 94 -3.70 -17.18 -25.01
C GLY A 94 -3.40 -16.38 -23.73
N ILE A 95 -4.22 -15.37 -23.43
CA ILE A 95 -4.13 -14.56 -22.20
C ILE A 95 -4.64 -15.35 -21.00
N ARG A 96 -5.79 -16.03 -21.14
CA ARG A 96 -6.31 -16.93 -20.09
C ARG A 96 -5.29 -17.99 -19.70
N GLU A 97 -4.65 -18.62 -20.68
CA GLU A 97 -3.63 -19.64 -20.42
C GLU A 97 -2.41 -19.05 -19.72
N LYS A 98 -1.98 -17.82 -20.07
CA LYS A 98 -0.90 -17.11 -19.37
C LYS A 98 -1.28 -16.79 -17.91
N MET A 99 -2.52 -16.37 -17.64
CA MET A 99 -3.03 -16.11 -16.29
C MET A 99 -3.12 -17.39 -15.46
N HIS A 100 -3.68 -18.46 -16.04
CA HIS A 100 -3.77 -19.76 -15.41
C HIS A 100 -2.38 -20.29 -15.03
N ARG A 101 -1.41 -20.31 -15.96
CA ARG A 101 -0.03 -20.74 -15.66
C ARG A 101 0.61 -19.92 -14.55
N ASN A 102 0.39 -18.60 -14.51
CA ASN A 102 0.90 -17.75 -13.44
C ASN A 102 0.28 -18.13 -12.08
N THR A 103 -1.04 -18.35 -12.05
CA THR A 103 -1.80 -18.74 -10.85
C THR A 103 -1.38 -20.10 -10.33
N THR A 104 -1.29 -21.12 -11.19
CA THR A 104 -0.82 -22.46 -10.81
C THR A 104 0.63 -22.45 -10.32
N GLY A 105 1.49 -21.64 -10.97
CA GLY A 105 2.87 -21.45 -10.52
C GLY A 105 2.97 -20.71 -9.18
N ASN A 106 2.03 -19.83 -8.85
CA ASN A 106 1.93 -19.22 -7.53
C ASN A 106 1.50 -20.23 -6.47
N LEU A 107 0.44 -21.01 -6.76
CA LEU A 107 -0.04 -22.07 -5.89
C LEU A 107 1.08 -23.05 -5.51
N ALA A 108 1.84 -23.56 -6.48
CA ALA A 108 2.95 -24.47 -6.23
C ALA A 108 4.02 -23.86 -5.30
N ARG A 109 4.38 -22.58 -5.51
CA ARG A 109 5.32 -21.86 -4.64
C ARG A 109 4.76 -21.62 -3.24
N ASN A 110 3.45 -21.40 -3.11
CA ASN A 110 2.82 -21.18 -1.81
C ASN A 110 2.68 -22.48 -1.02
N MET A 111 2.36 -23.60 -1.68
CA MET A 111 2.38 -24.93 -1.07
C MET A 111 3.76 -25.31 -0.53
N GLN A 112 4.83 -24.97 -1.26
CA GLN A 112 6.21 -25.17 -0.79
C GLN A 112 6.50 -24.34 0.47
N LYS A 113 6.10 -23.06 0.48
CA LYS A 113 6.25 -22.19 1.66
C LYS A 113 5.41 -22.67 2.84
N ARG A 114 4.18 -23.14 2.63
CA ARG A 114 3.34 -23.72 3.70
C ARG A 114 3.99 -24.94 4.34
N ALA A 115 4.50 -25.86 3.53
CA ALA A 115 5.19 -27.05 4.03
C ALA A 115 6.43 -26.67 4.87
N GLU A 116 7.19 -25.66 4.43
CA GLU A 116 8.34 -25.17 5.18
C GLU A 116 7.93 -24.41 6.45
N LEU A 117 6.89 -23.59 6.39
CA LEU A 117 6.31 -22.88 7.53
C LEU A 117 5.92 -23.87 8.62
N LEU A 118 5.22 -24.95 8.29
CA LEU A 118 4.84 -26.00 9.25
C LEU A 118 6.05 -26.63 9.94
N ARG A 119 7.15 -26.86 9.20
CA ARG A 119 8.40 -27.41 9.77
C ARG A 119 9.05 -26.42 10.73
N VAL A 120 9.16 -25.14 10.34
CA VAL A 120 9.77 -24.09 11.15
C VAL A 120 8.96 -23.82 12.41
N LEU A 121 7.62 -23.72 12.29
CA LEU A 121 6.73 -23.55 13.44
C LEU A 121 6.87 -24.70 14.44
N SER A 122 6.92 -25.95 13.96
CA SER A 122 7.12 -27.12 14.84
C SER A 122 8.44 -27.03 15.60
N ALA A 123 9.53 -26.70 14.91
CA ALA A 123 10.85 -26.66 15.54
C ALA A 123 11.01 -25.51 16.55
N LEU A 124 10.38 -24.35 16.27
CA LEU A 124 10.32 -23.22 17.20
C LEU A 124 9.47 -23.55 18.44
N GLU A 125 8.32 -24.20 18.22
CA GLU A 125 7.44 -24.65 19.31
C GLU A 125 8.12 -25.68 20.22
N ASP A 126 8.88 -26.64 19.66
CA ASP A 126 9.65 -27.64 20.43
C ASP A 126 10.69 -27.00 21.38
N LYS A 127 11.15 -25.78 21.09
CA LYS A 127 12.01 -24.98 21.98
C LYS A 127 11.23 -23.99 22.85
N GLY A 128 9.90 -24.03 22.80
CA GLY A 128 8.99 -23.16 23.54
C GLY A 128 8.99 -21.71 23.05
N VAL A 129 9.14 -21.49 21.74
CA VAL A 129 9.09 -20.15 21.14
C VAL A 129 7.69 -19.92 20.56
N LYS A 130 6.87 -19.11 21.26
CA LYS A 130 5.60 -18.64 20.70
C LYS A 130 5.90 -17.81 19.45
N THR A 131 5.28 -18.17 18.33
CA THR A 131 5.58 -17.55 17.03
C THR A 131 4.29 -17.02 16.42
N VAL A 132 4.34 -15.77 15.93
CA VAL A 132 3.23 -15.13 15.22
C VAL A 132 3.59 -15.03 13.74
N VAL A 133 2.80 -15.68 12.89
CA VAL A 133 2.93 -15.64 11.44
C VAL A 133 2.47 -14.26 10.95
N LEU A 134 3.28 -13.61 10.12
CA LEU A 134 2.98 -12.28 9.59
C LEU A 134 2.65 -12.32 8.10
N LYS A 135 2.05 -11.20 7.65
CA LYS A 135 1.87 -10.83 6.24
C LYS A 135 1.36 -12.00 5.39
N GLY A 136 2.08 -12.38 4.34
CA GLY A 136 1.55 -13.26 3.30
C GLY A 136 1.17 -14.64 3.76
N ASN A 137 1.94 -15.20 4.68
CA ASN A 137 1.66 -16.53 5.21
C ASN A 137 0.45 -16.53 6.14
N ALA A 138 0.21 -15.45 6.90
CA ALA A 138 -1.03 -15.32 7.65
C ALA A 138 -2.22 -15.04 6.72
N LEU A 139 -2.11 -14.00 5.90
CA LEU A 139 -3.19 -13.48 5.04
C LEU A 139 -3.75 -14.53 4.09
N VAL A 140 -2.90 -15.38 3.50
CA VAL A 140 -3.37 -16.38 2.54
C VAL A 140 -4.34 -17.38 3.18
N HIS A 141 -4.17 -17.66 4.48
CA HIS A 141 -5.01 -18.59 5.24
C HIS A 141 -6.17 -17.90 5.95
N THR A 142 -5.92 -16.74 6.58
CA THR A 142 -6.94 -16.06 7.39
C THR A 142 -7.86 -15.16 6.57
N ILE A 143 -7.36 -14.60 5.46
CA ILE A 143 -8.11 -13.61 4.67
C ILE A 143 -8.54 -14.16 3.30
N TYR A 144 -7.60 -14.71 2.53
CA TYR A 144 -7.88 -15.12 1.15
C TYR A 144 -8.56 -16.48 1.05
N GLY A 145 -8.27 -17.41 1.97
CA GLY A 145 -8.86 -18.76 2.00
C GLY A 145 -8.43 -19.70 0.86
N ASP A 146 -7.59 -19.24 -0.06
CA ASP A 146 -7.06 -20.03 -1.18
C ASP A 146 -5.58 -19.65 -1.43
N GLU A 147 -4.71 -20.65 -1.38
CA GLU A 147 -3.25 -20.53 -1.52
C GLU A 147 -2.79 -19.99 -2.87
N SER A 148 -3.63 -20.03 -3.90
CA SER A 148 -3.28 -19.52 -5.22
C SER A 148 -3.37 -18.00 -5.32
N LEU A 149 -4.15 -17.34 -4.45
CA LEU A 149 -4.61 -15.97 -4.66
C LEU A 149 -3.58 -14.89 -4.30
N ARG A 150 -2.79 -15.10 -3.25
CA ARG A 150 -1.82 -14.09 -2.78
C ARG A 150 -0.41 -14.44 -3.22
N VAL A 151 0.27 -13.54 -3.92
CA VAL A 151 1.68 -13.72 -4.32
C VAL A 151 2.61 -13.15 -3.25
N PHE A 152 3.51 -13.98 -2.71
CA PHE A 152 4.56 -13.58 -1.76
C PHE A 152 5.81 -14.47 -1.84
N GLY A 153 6.94 -13.93 -1.36
CA GLY A 153 8.27 -14.51 -1.58
C GLY A 153 8.87 -15.23 -0.38
N ASP A 154 8.52 -14.80 0.81
CA ASP A 154 9.19 -15.06 2.09
C ASP A 154 8.21 -15.58 3.15
N ILE A 155 8.77 -16.06 4.26
CA ILE A 155 8.06 -16.44 5.48
C ILE A 155 8.47 -15.49 6.60
N ASP A 156 7.58 -14.56 6.95
CA ASP A 156 7.77 -13.63 8.07
C ASP A 156 7.21 -14.20 9.38
N LEU A 157 8.06 -14.29 10.41
CA LEU A 157 7.69 -14.79 11.74
C LEU A 157 8.10 -13.80 12.83
N LEU A 158 7.16 -13.36 13.66
CA LEU A 158 7.45 -12.57 14.86
C LEU A 158 7.62 -13.48 16.08
N VAL A 159 8.75 -13.33 16.78
CA VAL A 159 9.09 -14.07 17.99
C VAL A 159 9.38 -13.11 19.16
N PRO A 160 9.17 -13.53 20.42
CA PRO A 160 9.53 -12.73 21.58
C PRO A 160 11.04 -12.44 21.57
N ARG A 161 11.40 -11.17 21.79
CA ARG A 161 12.81 -10.73 21.84
C ARG A 161 13.66 -11.55 22.83
N GLY A 162 13.07 -11.92 23.97
CA GLY A 162 13.75 -12.77 24.98
C GLY A 162 13.99 -14.22 24.55
N ARG A 163 13.56 -14.63 23.36
CA ARG A 163 13.69 -15.98 22.80
C ARG A 163 14.51 -16.02 21.51
N LEU A 164 15.21 -14.93 21.17
CA LEU A 164 15.98 -14.83 19.94
C LEU A 164 17.11 -15.87 19.82
N GLU A 165 17.83 -16.15 20.90
CA GLU A 165 18.88 -17.18 20.91
C GLU A 165 18.32 -18.59 20.67
N ALA A 166 17.12 -18.86 21.16
CA ALA A 166 16.43 -20.12 20.87
C ALA A 166 16.05 -20.20 19.40
N ALA A 167 15.51 -19.12 18.82
CA ALA A 167 15.17 -19.04 17.40
C ALA A 167 16.41 -19.23 16.52
N LYS A 168 17.53 -18.54 16.79
CA LYS A 168 18.82 -18.75 16.09
C LYS A 168 19.26 -20.20 16.11
N THR A 169 19.20 -20.83 17.28
CA THR A 169 19.61 -22.23 17.45
C THR A 169 18.75 -23.14 16.59
N VAL A 170 17.42 -22.94 16.57
CA VAL A 170 16.51 -23.69 15.70
C VAL A 170 16.85 -23.50 14.23
N MET A 171 17.01 -22.25 13.78
CA MET A 171 17.34 -21.97 12.38
C MET A 171 18.64 -22.68 11.98
N ALA A 172 19.69 -22.61 12.80
CA ALA A 172 20.96 -23.29 12.55
C ALA A 172 20.83 -24.83 12.55
N GLU A 173 20.11 -25.41 13.52
CA GLU A 173 19.84 -26.86 13.60
C GLU A 173 19.06 -27.35 12.37
N MET A 174 18.17 -26.52 11.81
CA MET A 174 17.42 -26.79 10.59
C MET A 174 18.22 -26.58 9.29
N GLY A 175 19.48 -26.12 9.39
CA GLY A 175 20.37 -25.89 8.25
C GLY A 175 20.14 -24.57 7.52
N TYR A 176 19.48 -23.60 8.16
CA TYR A 176 19.38 -22.24 7.66
C TYR A 176 20.67 -21.46 7.90
N SER A 177 21.00 -20.58 6.95
CA SER A 177 22.11 -19.65 7.06
C SER A 177 21.63 -18.21 6.86
N THR A 178 22.26 -17.28 7.57
CA THR A 178 22.07 -15.85 7.30
C THR A 178 22.77 -15.48 6.00
N ILE A 179 22.20 -14.53 5.27
CA ILE A 179 22.82 -14.03 4.04
C ILE A 179 23.91 -13.02 4.44
N ALA A 180 25.16 -13.36 4.16
CA ALA A 180 26.29 -12.48 4.42
C ALA A 180 26.14 -11.12 3.71
N GLY A 181 26.27 -10.02 4.46
CA GLY A 181 26.17 -8.66 3.93
C GLY A 181 24.75 -8.11 3.80
N VAL A 182 23.71 -8.83 4.25
CA VAL A 182 22.35 -8.26 4.33
C VAL A 182 22.25 -7.16 5.39
N TYR A 183 22.95 -7.33 6.52
CA TYR A 183 22.99 -6.32 7.57
C TYR A 183 24.30 -5.51 7.48
N PRO A 184 24.23 -4.16 7.59
CA PRO A 184 25.40 -3.29 7.54
C PRO A 184 26.24 -3.34 8.83
N VAL A 185 25.81 -4.10 9.83
CA VAL A 185 26.40 -4.20 11.16
C VAL A 185 26.50 -5.67 11.60
N PRO A 186 27.41 -6.01 12.53
CA PRO A 186 27.46 -7.34 13.15
C PRO A 186 26.13 -7.71 13.85
N ASP A 187 25.88 -9.00 14.04
CA ASP A 187 24.58 -9.52 14.52
C ASP A 187 24.13 -8.93 15.86
N ASP A 188 25.05 -8.72 16.81
CA ASP A 188 24.78 -8.12 18.12
C ASP A 188 24.29 -6.67 18.01
N GLN A 189 24.87 -5.90 17.10
CA GLN A 189 24.41 -4.55 16.77
C GLN A 189 23.10 -4.57 15.97
N ASN A 190 22.87 -5.59 15.15
CA ASN A 190 21.61 -5.74 14.44
C ASN A 190 20.46 -6.03 15.42
N GLU A 191 20.66 -6.85 16.45
CA GLU A 191 19.64 -7.05 17.50
C GLU A 191 19.29 -5.74 18.23
N GLU A 192 20.28 -4.88 18.43
CA GLU A 192 20.06 -3.60 19.10
C GLU A 192 19.33 -2.60 18.22
N LEU A 193 19.63 -2.54 16.91
CA LEU A 193 19.21 -1.47 16.01
C LEU A 193 18.14 -1.87 14.98
N GLY A 194 18.12 -3.14 14.59
CA GLY A 194 17.23 -3.74 13.60
C GLY A 194 15.99 -4.39 14.23
N CYS A 195 15.24 -5.09 13.38
CA CYS A 195 13.98 -5.74 13.73
C CYS A 195 13.89 -7.21 13.32
N GLU A 196 14.81 -7.70 12.48
CA GLU A 196 14.71 -9.03 11.87
C GLU A 196 16.07 -9.65 11.51
N TRP A 197 16.05 -10.98 11.32
CA TRP A 197 17.08 -11.77 10.63
C TRP A 197 16.50 -12.50 9.42
N THR A 198 17.13 -12.33 8.27
CA THR A 198 16.80 -13.03 7.02
C THR A 198 17.67 -14.27 6.89
N TYR A 199 17.02 -15.42 6.83
CA TYR A 199 17.63 -16.72 6.65
C TYR A 199 17.26 -17.33 5.30
N VAL A 200 18.18 -18.08 4.70
CA VAL A 200 17.93 -18.90 3.51
C VAL A 200 18.05 -20.36 3.90
N GLY A 201 16.98 -21.11 3.63
CA GLY A 201 16.92 -22.54 3.90
C GLY A 201 17.56 -23.37 2.79
N PRO A 202 17.80 -24.67 3.02
CA PRO A 202 18.38 -25.57 2.02
C PRO A 202 17.59 -25.66 0.70
N ALA A 203 16.26 -25.44 0.76
CA ALA A 203 15.38 -25.42 -0.40
C ALA A 203 15.33 -24.05 -1.11
N GLY A 204 16.11 -23.06 -0.67
CA GLY A 204 16.09 -21.69 -1.19
C GLY A 204 14.90 -20.85 -0.70
N ILE A 205 14.13 -21.34 0.29
CA ILE A 205 13.03 -20.60 0.91
C ILE A 205 13.63 -19.60 1.91
N ILE A 206 13.14 -18.37 1.84
CA ILE A 206 13.53 -17.28 2.74
C ILE A 206 12.61 -17.29 3.96
N VAL A 207 13.21 -17.29 5.14
CA VAL A 207 12.51 -17.13 6.42
C VAL A 207 13.09 -15.92 7.14
N GLU A 208 12.22 -15.00 7.53
CA GLU A 208 12.58 -13.82 8.30
C GLU A 208 12.09 -13.99 9.74
N ILE A 209 13.03 -13.94 10.69
CA ILE A 209 12.73 -13.96 12.13
C ILE A 209 12.75 -12.54 12.65
N HIS A 210 11.56 -12.00 12.90
CA HIS A 210 11.30 -10.68 13.43
C HIS A 210 11.24 -10.71 14.96
N TRP A 211 11.85 -9.74 15.65
CA TRP A 211 11.61 -9.46 17.08
C TRP A 211 10.92 -8.12 17.31
N ASP A 212 10.83 -7.32 16.25
CA ASP A 212 10.07 -6.08 16.16
C ASP A 212 9.47 -5.99 14.76
N LEU A 213 8.46 -5.16 14.55
CA LEU A 213 7.93 -4.93 13.19
C LEU A 213 8.72 -3.87 12.43
N LEU A 214 9.49 -3.05 13.14
CA LEU A 214 10.18 -1.89 12.59
C LEU A 214 11.53 -1.69 13.27
N ASP A 215 12.50 -1.18 12.53
CA ASP A 215 13.78 -0.76 13.07
C ASP A 215 13.61 0.28 14.21
N ARG A 216 14.59 0.33 15.13
CA ARG A 216 14.56 1.26 16.27
C ARG A 216 14.60 2.74 15.90
N LYS A 217 14.99 3.08 14.66
CA LYS A 217 15.04 4.47 14.19
C LYS A 217 13.68 4.94 13.70
N SER A 218 12.72 4.03 13.59
CA SER A 218 11.35 4.34 13.22
C SER A 218 10.67 5.24 14.25
N SER A 219 9.82 6.15 13.77
CA SER A 219 9.07 7.07 14.63
C SER A 219 7.78 6.46 15.20
N PHE A 220 7.46 5.21 14.86
CA PHE A 220 6.27 4.51 15.34
C PHE A 220 6.54 3.82 16.68
N ALA A 221 5.57 3.90 17.59
CA ALA A 221 5.64 3.29 18.91
C ALA A 221 5.00 1.90 18.90
N ILE A 222 5.67 0.94 18.24
CA ILE A 222 5.24 -0.46 18.23
C ILE A 222 5.74 -1.16 19.50
N ALA A 223 4.86 -1.97 20.12
CA ALA A 223 5.19 -2.80 21.26
C ALA A 223 5.05 -4.28 20.88
N PRO A 224 6.13 -4.95 20.39
CA PRO A 224 6.05 -6.31 19.83
C PRO A 224 5.49 -7.34 20.80
N GLN A 225 5.81 -7.24 22.09
CA GLN A 225 5.28 -8.16 23.09
C GLN A 225 3.76 -8.06 23.19
N GLU A 226 3.20 -6.85 23.14
CA GLU A 226 1.74 -6.70 23.18
C GLU A 226 1.06 -7.26 21.93
N LEU A 227 1.71 -7.15 20.76
CA LEU A 227 1.23 -7.77 19.52
C LEU A 227 1.19 -9.30 19.64
N ILE A 228 2.22 -9.89 20.24
CA ILE A 228 2.30 -11.33 20.51
C ILE A 228 1.27 -11.76 21.55
N ASP A 229 1.03 -10.95 22.58
CA ASP A 229 0.06 -11.27 23.63
C ASP A 229 -1.39 -11.23 23.10
N ARG A 230 -1.67 -10.30 22.18
CA ARG A 230 -2.97 -10.14 21.50
C ARG A 230 -3.11 -10.94 20.21
N SER A 231 -2.13 -11.78 19.86
CA SER A 231 -2.19 -12.60 18.64
C SER A 231 -3.38 -13.55 18.67
N GLU A 232 -4.02 -13.76 17.52
CA GLU A 232 -5.18 -14.63 17.37
C GLU A 232 -4.79 -15.96 16.75
N ALA A 233 -5.37 -17.04 17.25
CA ALA A 233 -5.13 -18.38 16.75
C ALA A 233 -5.89 -18.62 15.44
N PHE A 234 -5.29 -19.36 14.52
CA PHE A 234 -5.94 -19.86 13.30
C PHE A 234 -5.48 -21.28 12.99
N ASP A 235 -6.30 -22.03 12.24
CA ASP A 235 -5.95 -23.38 11.80
C ASP A 235 -5.05 -23.33 10.55
N LEU A 236 -3.91 -24.01 10.64
CA LEU A 236 -2.97 -24.20 9.54
C LEU A 236 -2.76 -25.70 9.33
N ASP A 237 -3.58 -26.31 8.47
CA ASP A 237 -3.58 -27.75 8.19
C ASP A 237 -3.74 -28.62 9.46
N GLY A 238 -4.68 -28.25 10.34
CA GLY A 238 -4.93 -28.97 11.61
C GLY A 238 -3.97 -28.63 12.74
N ARG A 239 -3.01 -27.71 12.51
CA ARG A 239 -2.13 -27.14 13.54
C ARG A 239 -2.65 -25.77 13.95
N GLU A 240 -2.70 -25.52 15.26
CA GLU A 240 -2.91 -24.18 15.78
C GLU A 240 -1.68 -23.30 15.50
N ALA A 241 -1.87 -22.24 14.73
CA ALA A 241 -0.88 -21.20 14.48
C ALA A 241 -1.42 -19.84 14.96
N TYR A 242 -0.58 -18.82 15.06
CA TYR A 242 -0.98 -17.49 15.54
C TYR A 242 -0.69 -16.43 14.50
N SER A 243 -1.59 -15.44 14.38
CA SER A 243 -1.41 -14.25 13.55
C SER A 243 -1.69 -12.98 14.36
N LEU A 244 -1.33 -11.80 13.83
CA LEU A 244 -1.71 -10.54 14.48
C LEU A 244 -3.24 -10.41 14.50
N SER A 245 -3.80 -9.83 15.57
CA SER A 245 -5.21 -9.44 15.57
C SER A 245 -5.55 -8.53 14.38
N THR A 246 -6.79 -8.59 13.90
CA THR A 246 -7.26 -7.86 12.71
C THR A 246 -6.81 -6.39 12.65
N GLU A 247 -6.97 -5.62 13.73
CA GLU A 247 -6.58 -4.20 13.74
C GLU A 247 -5.05 -4.01 13.75
N ASP A 248 -4.32 -4.86 14.48
CA ASP A 248 -2.86 -4.80 14.53
C ASP A 248 -2.25 -5.19 13.17
N LEU A 249 -2.86 -6.17 12.48
CA LEU A 249 -2.51 -6.55 11.11
C LEU A 249 -2.75 -5.40 10.14
N LEU A 250 -3.93 -4.76 10.19
CA LEU A 250 -4.23 -3.59 9.34
C LEU A 250 -3.25 -2.44 9.56
N ILE A 251 -2.93 -2.11 10.81
CA ILE A 251 -1.96 -1.05 11.13
C ILE A 251 -0.59 -1.44 10.58
N HIS A 252 -0.14 -2.68 10.79
CA HIS A 252 1.13 -3.17 10.26
C HIS A 252 1.19 -3.07 8.72
N LEU A 253 0.15 -3.51 8.01
CA LEU A 253 0.08 -3.42 6.55
C LEU A 253 0.08 -1.97 6.06
N CYS A 254 -0.61 -1.06 6.75
CA CYS A 254 -0.60 0.37 6.43
C CYS A 254 0.79 1.00 6.61
N ILE A 255 1.52 0.64 7.68
CA ILE A 255 2.88 1.11 7.89
C ILE A 255 3.83 0.55 6.82
N HIS A 256 3.71 -0.75 6.51
CA HIS A 256 4.50 -1.41 5.48
C HIS A 256 4.31 -0.73 4.12
N GLN A 257 3.06 -0.57 3.67
CA GLN A 257 2.76 0.11 2.40
C GLN A 257 3.28 1.53 2.34
N PHE A 258 3.16 2.25 3.45
CA PHE A 258 3.66 3.61 3.57
C PHE A 258 5.20 3.66 3.39
N LYS A 259 5.93 2.72 3.99
CA LYS A 259 7.39 2.59 3.82
C LYS A 259 7.78 2.22 2.39
N HIS A 260 6.99 1.38 1.74
CA HIS A 260 7.19 0.93 0.36
C HIS A 260 6.42 1.77 -0.67
N HIS A 261 6.07 3.01 -0.31
CA HIS A 261 5.50 4.00 -1.23
C HIS A 261 4.23 3.57 -2.00
N TRP A 262 3.47 2.61 -1.49
CA TRP A 262 2.30 2.01 -2.16
C TRP A 262 2.59 1.54 -3.60
N GLU A 263 3.79 0.99 -3.84
CA GLU A 263 4.24 0.57 -5.17
C GLU A 263 3.46 -0.61 -5.78
N GLN A 264 2.77 -1.40 -4.94
CA GLN A 264 2.11 -2.65 -5.35
C GLN A 264 0.62 -2.62 -5.01
N LEU A 265 -0.24 -2.82 -6.01
CA LEU A 265 -1.69 -2.91 -5.80
C LEU A 265 -2.05 -4.08 -4.87
N ARG A 266 -1.30 -5.19 -4.92
CA ARG A 266 -1.50 -6.34 -4.01
C ARG A 266 -1.63 -5.92 -2.55
N ASP A 267 -0.81 -4.97 -2.09
CA ASP A 267 -0.83 -4.60 -0.68
C ASP A 267 -2.10 -3.77 -0.33
N LEU A 268 -2.62 -2.98 -1.29
CA LEU A 268 -3.93 -2.35 -1.15
C LEU A 268 -5.05 -3.40 -1.20
N CYS A 269 -4.92 -4.45 -2.01
CA CYS A 269 -5.86 -5.58 -2.02
C CYS A 269 -5.90 -6.27 -0.65
N ASP A 270 -4.76 -6.49 0.01
CA ASP A 270 -4.75 -7.08 1.36
C ASP A 270 -5.60 -6.26 2.35
N VAL A 271 -5.44 -4.93 2.36
CA VAL A 271 -6.23 -4.02 3.20
C VAL A 271 -7.71 -4.06 2.82
N ASN A 272 -8.01 -4.08 1.52
CA ASN A 272 -9.37 -4.17 1.01
C ASN A 272 -10.06 -5.46 1.45
N GLU A 273 -9.41 -6.62 1.30
CA GLU A 273 -10.00 -7.91 1.66
C GLU A 273 -10.25 -8.03 3.16
N ILE A 274 -9.33 -7.59 4.01
CA ILE A 274 -9.56 -7.56 5.47
C ILE A 274 -10.79 -6.73 5.81
N ILE A 275 -10.91 -5.53 5.24
CA ILE A 275 -12.04 -4.63 5.54
C ILE A 275 -13.36 -5.20 5.00
N ARG A 276 -13.34 -5.85 3.84
CA ARG A 276 -14.54 -6.45 3.22
C ARG A 276 -15.08 -7.66 3.97
N GLN A 277 -14.25 -8.36 4.75
CA GLN A 277 -14.74 -9.41 5.65
C GLN A 277 -15.66 -8.85 6.75
N GLY A 278 -15.52 -7.56 7.09
CA GLY A 278 -16.43 -6.86 8.01
C GLY A 278 -16.12 -7.08 9.49
N GLU A 279 -14.97 -7.64 9.83
CA GLU A 279 -14.57 -7.99 11.21
C GLU A 279 -13.80 -6.87 11.93
N VAL A 280 -13.54 -5.74 11.26
CA VAL A 280 -12.72 -4.64 11.81
C VAL A 280 -13.48 -3.87 12.89
N ASP A 281 -12.92 -3.84 14.10
CA ASP A 281 -13.32 -2.90 15.14
C ASP A 281 -12.63 -1.55 14.90
N TRP A 282 -13.39 -0.60 14.35
CA TRP A 282 -12.88 0.73 14.00
C TRP A 282 -12.46 1.56 15.21
N ASP A 283 -13.07 1.37 16.39
CA ASP A 283 -12.69 2.11 17.60
C ASP A 283 -11.35 1.60 18.13
N VAL A 284 -11.13 0.28 18.09
CA VAL A 284 -9.85 -0.35 18.40
C VAL A 284 -8.78 0.11 17.40
N LEU A 285 -9.06 0.09 16.10
CA LEU A 285 -8.14 0.55 15.05
C LEU A 285 -7.72 2.01 15.30
N LEU A 286 -8.69 2.90 15.52
CA LEU A 286 -8.46 4.33 15.77
C LEU A 286 -7.67 4.58 17.07
N SER A 287 -7.89 3.78 18.11
CA SER A 287 -7.15 3.88 19.37
C SER A 287 -5.70 3.44 19.17
N ARG A 288 -5.50 2.25 18.61
CA ARG A 288 -4.16 1.67 18.41
C ARG A 288 -3.34 2.45 17.39
N SER A 289 -3.95 2.96 16.32
CA SER A 289 -3.26 3.82 15.35
C SER A 289 -2.72 5.10 16.00
N ALA A 290 -3.46 5.67 16.96
CA ALA A 290 -3.01 6.85 17.69
C ALA A 290 -1.86 6.52 18.65
N LEU A 291 -1.98 5.42 19.42
CA LEU A 291 -0.94 4.97 20.36
C LEU A 291 0.38 4.66 19.65
N THR A 292 0.30 4.05 18.47
CA THR A 292 1.46 3.66 17.65
C THR A 292 2.02 4.80 16.81
N GLY A 293 1.31 5.95 16.73
CA GLY A 293 1.66 7.06 15.85
C GLY A 293 1.40 6.79 14.36
N ALA A 294 0.64 5.75 14.04
CA ALA A 294 0.38 5.27 12.67
C ALA A 294 -0.80 5.97 11.97
N ASP A 295 -1.50 6.92 12.62
CA ASP A 295 -2.67 7.63 12.07
C ASP A 295 -2.50 8.08 10.61
N ARG A 296 -1.33 8.63 10.25
CA ARG A 296 -1.07 9.10 8.87
C ARG A 296 -0.99 7.95 7.88
N CYS A 297 -0.30 6.87 8.24
CA CYS A 297 -0.12 5.70 7.39
C CYS A 297 -1.46 5.02 7.14
N VAL A 298 -2.25 4.83 8.20
CA VAL A 298 -3.59 4.26 8.12
C VAL A 298 -4.49 5.16 7.28
N TYR A 299 -4.56 6.46 7.59
CA TYR A 299 -5.39 7.40 6.83
C TYR A 299 -5.09 7.38 5.33
N TYR A 300 -3.83 7.55 4.91
CA TYR A 300 -3.50 7.62 3.50
C TYR A 300 -3.69 6.28 2.78
N THR A 301 -3.41 5.16 3.45
CA THR A 301 -3.64 3.83 2.87
C THR A 301 -5.13 3.57 2.67
N LEU A 302 -5.98 3.88 3.66
CA LEU A 302 -7.43 3.75 3.52
C LEU A 302 -8.01 4.67 2.44
N ARG A 303 -7.44 5.88 2.26
CA ARG A 303 -7.82 6.78 1.17
C ARG A 303 -7.49 6.19 -0.19
N LEU A 304 -6.30 5.61 -0.37
CA LEU A 304 -5.90 4.95 -1.61
C LEU A 304 -6.77 3.72 -1.88
N ALA A 305 -7.00 2.87 -0.88
CA ALA A 305 -7.86 1.71 -1.01
C ALA A 305 -9.30 2.11 -1.38
N GLY A 306 -9.84 3.17 -0.77
CA GLY A 306 -11.13 3.74 -1.14
C GLY A 306 -11.20 4.28 -2.58
N GLU A 307 -10.14 4.93 -3.06
CA GLU A 307 -10.10 5.50 -4.42
C GLU A 307 -9.86 4.45 -5.51
N PHE A 308 -9.02 3.44 -5.27
CA PHE A 308 -8.66 2.43 -6.27
C PHE A 308 -9.53 1.18 -6.22
N LEU A 309 -9.96 0.75 -5.03
CA LEU A 309 -10.65 -0.52 -4.83
C LEU A 309 -12.10 -0.35 -4.35
N GLU A 310 -12.54 0.88 -4.09
CA GLU A 310 -13.83 1.20 -3.45
C GLU A 310 -13.98 0.52 -2.07
N THR A 311 -12.88 0.42 -1.32
CA THR A 311 -12.87 -0.22 0.01
C THR A 311 -13.88 0.44 0.95
N PRO A 312 -14.79 -0.34 1.60
CA PRO A 312 -15.93 0.20 2.34
C PRO A 312 -15.54 0.69 3.75
N VAL A 313 -14.78 1.78 3.82
CA VAL A 313 -14.40 2.43 5.09
C VAL A 313 -15.51 3.41 5.53
N PRO A 314 -16.01 3.34 6.78
CA PRO A 314 -17.06 4.24 7.25
C PRO A 314 -16.64 5.72 7.28
N ASP A 315 -17.53 6.63 6.89
CA ASP A 315 -17.23 8.07 6.83
C ASP A 315 -16.79 8.67 8.18
N ASN A 316 -17.31 8.16 9.30
CA ASN A 316 -16.92 8.61 10.64
C ASN A 316 -15.45 8.30 10.94
N VAL A 317 -14.90 7.22 10.38
CA VAL A 317 -13.49 6.86 10.52
C VAL A 317 -12.62 7.88 9.79
N PHE A 318 -12.98 8.23 8.54
CA PHE A 318 -12.27 9.28 7.80
C PHE A 318 -12.35 10.63 8.50
N ARG A 319 -13.52 11.05 8.98
CA ARG A 319 -13.66 12.31 9.75
C ARG A 319 -12.76 12.33 10.98
N THR A 320 -12.66 11.22 11.69
CA THR A 320 -11.79 11.10 12.86
C THR A 320 -10.32 11.25 12.48
N PHE A 321 -9.85 10.52 11.48
CA PHE A 321 -8.48 10.66 10.99
C PHE A 321 -8.18 12.06 10.46
N GLU A 322 -9.07 12.68 9.69
CA GLU A 322 -8.88 14.03 9.17
C GLU A 322 -8.69 15.06 10.30
N SER A 323 -9.40 14.90 11.42
CA SER A 323 -9.28 15.78 12.59
C SER A 323 -7.92 15.65 13.31
N ARG A 324 -7.31 14.46 13.29
CA ARG A 324 -6.03 14.14 13.94
C ARG A 324 -4.84 14.41 13.01
N VAL A 325 -4.90 13.91 11.78
CA VAL A 325 -3.85 14.03 10.75
C VAL A 325 -3.73 15.46 10.23
N ARG A 326 -4.87 16.12 10.02
CA ARG A 326 -5.00 17.49 9.46
C ARG A 326 -4.17 17.69 8.18
N PRO A 327 -4.51 16.98 7.08
CA PRO A 327 -3.72 17.04 5.84
C PRO A 327 -3.77 18.44 5.22
N GLY A 328 -2.64 19.14 5.25
CA GLY A 328 -2.46 20.45 4.62
C GLY A 328 -2.35 20.37 3.10
N VAL A 329 -2.28 21.54 2.44
CA VAL A 329 -2.23 21.64 0.96
C VAL A 329 -1.10 20.81 0.37
N VAL A 330 0.11 20.89 0.93
CA VAL A 330 1.28 20.14 0.45
C VAL A 330 1.06 18.63 0.53
N SER A 331 0.55 18.12 1.66
CA SER A 331 0.31 16.70 1.84
C SER A 331 -0.76 16.18 0.88
N ARG A 332 -1.80 16.98 0.59
CA ARG A 332 -2.81 16.64 -0.44
C ARG A 332 -2.20 16.60 -1.84
N SER A 333 -1.36 17.58 -2.19
CA SER A 333 -0.69 17.59 -3.50
C SER A 333 0.29 16.43 -3.67
N VAL A 334 1.00 16.04 -2.61
CA VAL A 334 1.85 14.83 -2.62
C VAL A 334 1.00 13.58 -2.77
N PHE A 335 -0.11 13.49 -2.03
CA PHE A 335 -1.04 12.38 -2.15
C PHE A 335 -1.58 12.24 -3.58
N ASP A 336 -1.97 13.34 -4.21
CA ASP A 336 -2.41 13.34 -5.62
C ASP A 336 -1.34 12.83 -6.59
N LEU A 337 -0.05 13.04 -6.27
CA LEU A 337 1.04 12.49 -7.08
C LEU A 337 1.25 11.01 -6.83
N VAL A 338 1.16 10.55 -5.58
CA VAL A 338 1.21 9.11 -5.24
C VAL A 338 0.09 8.38 -5.97
N LYS A 339 -1.13 8.92 -5.98
CA LYS A 339 -2.26 8.35 -6.74
C LYS A 339 -1.93 8.11 -8.20
N ARG A 340 -1.32 9.10 -8.87
CA ARG A 340 -0.93 8.94 -10.29
C ARG A 340 0.12 7.86 -10.52
N SER A 341 0.78 7.38 -9.46
CA SER A 341 1.84 6.38 -9.58
C SER A 341 1.48 4.96 -9.16
N VAL A 342 0.41 4.75 -8.38
CA VAL A 342 0.08 3.41 -7.84
C VAL A 342 -0.07 2.37 -8.94
N LEU A 343 -0.66 2.75 -10.07
CA LEU A 343 -0.86 1.87 -11.24
C LEU A 343 -0.01 2.28 -12.46
N ALA A 344 0.96 3.19 -12.29
CA ALA A 344 1.78 3.67 -13.39
C ALA A 344 2.97 2.74 -13.69
N HIS A 345 3.44 2.77 -14.95
CA HIS A 345 4.65 2.08 -15.38
C HIS A 345 5.94 2.60 -14.71
N GLU A 346 5.95 3.82 -14.16
CA GLU A 346 7.10 4.37 -13.44
C GLU A 346 6.68 4.70 -12.01
N ALA A 347 7.21 3.95 -11.04
CA ALA A 347 7.10 4.36 -9.65
C ALA A 347 7.98 5.61 -9.47
N PRO A 348 7.45 6.75 -8.99
CA PRO A 348 8.25 7.91 -8.72
C PRO A 348 9.12 7.58 -7.51
N HIS A 349 10.35 7.13 -7.76
CA HIS A 349 11.39 7.05 -6.75
C HIS A 349 11.47 8.41 -6.04
N GLY A 350 10.96 8.51 -4.81
CA GLY A 350 10.68 9.82 -4.24
C GLY A 350 10.45 9.86 -2.73
N PHE A 351 10.85 10.99 -2.14
CA PHE A 351 10.87 11.32 -0.70
C PHE A 351 9.46 11.58 -0.12
N TRP A 352 8.41 11.06 -0.75
CA TRP A 352 7.01 11.25 -0.35
C TRP A 352 6.74 10.84 1.10
N PRO A 353 7.33 9.75 1.64
CA PRO A 353 7.18 9.38 3.03
C PRO A 353 7.69 10.48 3.97
N VAL A 354 8.82 11.12 3.68
CA VAL A 354 9.36 12.21 4.53
C VAL A 354 8.38 13.40 4.58
N ILE A 355 7.76 13.74 3.46
CA ILE A 355 6.78 14.83 3.38
C ILE A 355 5.47 14.45 4.11
N LEU A 356 5.07 13.18 4.05
CA LEU A 356 3.86 12.67 4.68
C LEU A 356 4.04 12.32 6.18
N VAL A 357 5.22 11.92 6.66
CA VAL A 357 5.50 11.57 8.07
C VAL A 357 5.82 12.77 8.95
N GLU A 358 6.83 13.57 8.59
CA GLU A 358 7.54 14.36 9.60
C GLU A 358 6.84 15.65 10.03
N GLY A 359 5.69 15.99 9.44
CA GLY A 359 5.17 17.35 9.60
C GLY A 359 6.13 18.42 9.05
N SER A 360 7.19 18.03 8.32
CA SER A 360 8.02 18.88 7.46
C SER A 360 7.17 19.57 6.39
N GLY A 361 5.95 19.06 6.13
CA GLY A 361 4.87 19.79 5.46
C GLY A 361 4.57 21.16 6.07
N LYS A 362 4.75 21.39 7.38
CA LYS A 362 4.67 22.73 7.99
C LYS A 362 5.82 23.64 7.54
N LYS A 363 7.07 23.17 7.60
CA LYS A 363 8.25 23.94 7.13
C LYS A 363 8.16 24.22 5.62
N LEU A 364 7.76 23.23 4.82
CA LEU A 364 7.53 23.38 3.38
C LEU A 364 6.28 24.22 3.07
N SER A 365 5.23 24.16 3.89
CA SER A 365 4.03 25.00 3.75
C SER A 365 4.33 26.45 4.10
N VAL A 366 5.17 26.72 5.10
CA VAL A 366 5.64 28.08 5.42
C VAL A 366 6.45 28.61 4.25
N ILE A 367 7.33 27.80 3.64
CA ILE A 367 8.06 28.18 2.43
C ILE A 367 7.10 28.41 1.26
N TYR A 368 6.13 27.52 1.04
CA TYR A 368 5.13 27.61 -0.04
C TYR A 368 4.16 28.79 0.12
N GLU A 369 3.66 29.05 1.33
CA GLU A 369 2.83 30.20 1.66
C GLU A 369 3.61 31.51 1.58
N THR A 370 4.87 31.53 2.01
CA THR A 370 5.77 32.69 1.82
C THR A 370 5.99 32.96 0.34
N LEU A 371 6.16 31.93 -0.49
CA LEU A 371 6.28 32.04 -1.95
C LEU A 371 4.96 32.47 -2.63
N LEU A 372 3.80 32.01 -2.15
CA LEU A 372 2.47 32.42 -2.62
C LEU A 372 2.14 33.87 -2.24
N LEU A 373 2.49 34.31 -1.04
CA LEU A 373 2.32 35.69 -0.58
C LEU A 373 3.23 36.65 -1.37
N GLN A 374 4.49 36.26 -1.64
CA GLN A 374 5.40 37.06 -2.45
C GLN A 374 4.99 37.14 -3.92
N SER A 375 4.49 36.05 -4.51
CA SER A 375 3.97 36.06 -5.89
C SER A 375 2.63 36.81 -6.05
N ARG A 376 1.81 36.89 -4.98
CA ARG A 376 0.63 37.76 -4.94
C ARG A 376 1.00 39.24 -4.77
N SER A 377 2.04 39.57 -3.98
CA SER A 377 2.54 40.95 -3.90
C SER A 377 3.16 41.45 -5.22
N ALA A 378 3.75 40.54 -6.00
CA ALA A 378 4.26 40.84 -7.34
C ALA A 378 3.16 41.10 -8.40
N ALA A 379 1.89 40.86 -8.06
CA ALA A 379 0.73 41.08 -8.93
C ALA A 379 -0.12 42.29 -8.54
N ALA A 380 0.26 43.04 -7.49
CA ALA A 380 -0.35 44.32 -7.16
C ALA A 380 0.33 45.44 -7.98
N PRO A 381 -0.43 46.30 -8.68
CA PRO A 381 0.15 47.42 -9.40
C PRO A 381 0.61 48.48 -8.40
N GLU A 382 1.92 48.71 -8.30
CA GLU A 382 2.46 49.86 -7.57
C GLU A 382 2.20 51.14 -8.38
N ALA A 383 1.31 51.97 -7.85
CA ALA A 383 1.23 53.38 -8.18
C ALA A 383 2.39 54.11 -7.48
N GLY A 384 3.11 54.95 -8.23
CA GLY A 384 3.89 56.06 -7.68
C GLY A 384 5.34 55.78 -7.28
N GLU A 385 6.26 56.20 -8.16
CA GLU A 385 7.61 56.74 -7.92
C GLU A 385 8.35 56.42 -6.60
N SER A 386 9.47 55.67 -6.70
CA SER A 386 10.85 56.18 -6.49
C SER A 386 11.85 55.04 -6.22
N GLY A 387 12.83 54.88 -7.13
CA GLY A 387 14.02 54.03 -6.99
C GLY A 387 13.79 52.51 -7.05
N PRO A 388 14.53 51.72 -7.85
CA PRO A 388 14.35 50.27 -7.85
C PRO A 388 14.89 49.70 -6.53
N PRO A 389 14.07 49.06 -5.66
CA PRO A 389 14.64 48.13 -4.70
C PRO A 389 15.28 47.02 -5.54
N GLN A 390 16.47 46.53 -5.16
CA GLN A 390 17.07 45.37 -5.80
C GLN A 390 16.11 44.17 -5.67
N ARG A 391 15.24 44.00 -6.67
CA ARG A 391 14.31 42.89 -6.79
C ARG A 391 15.15 41.63 -6.99
N ARG A 392 15.35 40.85 -5.94
CA ARG A 392 15.91 39.51 -6.09
C ARG A 392 14.91 38.67 -6.88
N SER A 393 15.36 38.11 -7.99
CA SER A 393 14.58 37.12 -8.75
C SER A 393 14.07 36.04 -7.77
N PRO A 394 12.78 35.68 -7.81
CA PRO A 394 12.21 34.63 -6.96
C PRO A 394 13.03 33.34 -7.00
N MET A 395 13.59 33.01 -8.17
CA MET A 395 14.49 31.87 -8.34
C MET A 395 15.79 31.97 -7.51
N LYS A 396 16.36 33.17 -7.34
CA LYS A 396 17.60 33.36 -6.56
C LYS A 396 17.37 33.11 -5.08
N VAL A 397 16.23 33.57 -4.55
CA VAL A 397 15.80 33.33 -3.16
C VAL A 397 15.46 31.86 -2.93
N ILE A 398 14.74 31.23 -3.86
CA ILE A 398 14.49 29.77 -3.86
C ILE A 398 15.81 29.01 -3.81
N THR A 399 16.78 29.37 -4.65
CA THR A 399 18.08 28.70 -4.70
C THR A 399 18.90 28.88 -3.42
N GLU A 400 18.75 30.01 -2.71
CA GLU A 400 19.43 30.30 -1.44
C GLU A 400 18.76 29.62 -0.23
N SER A 401 17.44 29.57 -0.16
CA SER A 401 16.74 28.81 0.89
C SER A 401 16.94 27.30 0.74
N VAL A 402 16.95 26.80 -0.51
CA VAL A 402 17.25 25.40 -0.84
C VAL A 402 18.73 25.05 -0.62
N ARG A 403 19.66 26.03 -0.65
CA ARG A 403 21.08 25.81 -0.30
C ARG A 403 21.28 25.37 1.16
N SER A 404 20.38 25.75 2.07
CA SER A 404 20.47 25.37 3.48
C SER A 404 20.07 23.91 3.76
N VAL A 405 19.42 23.26 2.79
CA VAL A 405 19.03 21.84 2.83
C VAL A 405 19.99 21.07 1.92
N VAL A 406 21.17 20.74 2.44
CA VAL A 406 22.22 20.05 1.68
C VAL A 406 21.74 18.65 1.28
N GLY A 407 21.72 18.35 -0.02
CA GLY A 407 21.46 17.01 -0.58
C GLY A 407 20.47 16.93 -1.75
N TYR A 408 19.53 17.88 -1.91
CA TYR A 408 18.30 17.62 -2.70
C TYR A 408 17.89 18.71 -3.71
N ARG A 409 18.85 19.50 -4.20
CA ARG A 409 18.62 20.68 -5.07
C ARG A 409 17.81 20.42 -6.35
N HIS A 410 18.08 19.32 -7.05
CA HIS A 410 17.41 19.02 -8.32
C HIS A 410 15.94 18.64 -8.13
N LEU A 411 15.63 18.00 -7.01
CA LEU A 411 14.32 17.44 -6.70
C LEU A 411 13.33 18.47 -6.14
N VAL A 412 13.81 19.39 -5.29
CA VAL A 412 12.99 20.53 -4.84
C VAL A 412 12.58 21.38 -6.04
N TYR A 413 13.43 21.48 -7.05
CA TYR A 413 13.12 22.18 -8.29
C TYR A 413 11.98 21.52 -9.09
N GLN A 414 11.96 20.18 -9.16
CA GLN A 414 10.85 19.45 -9.80
C GLN A 414 9.54 19.56 -9.01
N LEU A 415 9.60 19.46 -7.67
CA LEU A 415 8.43 19.64 -6.80
C LEU A 415 7.84 21.05 -6.94
N VAL A 416 8.68 22.09 -6.91
CA VAL A 416 8.28 23.49 -7.08
C VAL A 416 7.75 23.73 -8.50
N SER A 417 8.39 23.16 -9.53
CA SER A 417 7.91 23.28 -10.93
C SER A 417 6.53 22.62 -11.12
N SER A 418 6.28 21.46 -10.50
CA SER A 418 4.99 20.77 -10.53
C SER A 418 3.91 21.52 -9.76
N LEU A 419 4.23 22.03 -8.56
CA LEU A 419 3.35 22.89 -7.76
C LEU A 419 2.95 24.18 -8.51
N LEU A 420 3.90 24.82 -9.18
CA LEU A 420 3.64 26.03 -9.98
C LEU A 420 2.75 25.74 -11.20
N ARG A 421 2.91 24.59 -11.86
CA ARG A 421 2.02 24.17 -12.97
C ARG A 421 0.59 23.90 -12.49
N ASN A 422 0.42 23.25 -11.35
CA ASN A 422 -0.91 22.98 -10.77
C ASN A 422 -1.60 24.27 -10.25
N LEU A 423 -0.83 25.22 -9.71
CA LEU A 423 -1.36 26.54 -9.35
C LEU A 423 -1.84 27.33 -10.58
N ALA A 424 -1.09 27.27 -11.69
CA ALA A 424 -1.46 27.91 -12.95
C ALA A 424 -2.73 27.32 -13.58
N SER A 425 -2.90 25.99 -13.52
CA SER A 425 -4.12 25.33 -14.03
C SER A 425 -5.36 25.60 -13.17
N SER A 426 -5.21 25.80 -11.86
CA SER A 426 -6.32 26.19 -10.97
C SER A 426 -6.82 27.63 -11.18
N ARG A 427 -5.96 28.53 -11.71
CA ARG A 427 -6.32 29.91 -12.05
C ARG A 427 -7.15 30.01 -13.33
N ASN A 428 -6.93 29.14 -14.31
CA ASN A 428 -7.69 29.13 -15.58
C ASN A 428 -9.10 28.52 -15.46
N LYS A 429 -9.47 27.94 -14.30
CA LYS A 429 -10.83 27.43 -14.05
C LYS A 429 -11.73 28.41 -13.28
N ARG A 430 -11.26 29.63 -12.98
CA ARG A 430 -12.02 30.68 -12.26
C ARG A 430 -12.20 31.99 -13.04
N THR A 431 -12.07 31.94 -14.36
CA THR A 431 -12.40 33.05 -15.27
C THR A 431 -13.51 32.64 -16.19
#